data_AF-A0AAF1A9T4-F1
#
_entry.id   AF-A0AAF1A9T4-F1
#
_cell.length_a   1.000
_cell.length_b   1.000
_cell.length_c   1.000
_cell.angle_alpha   90.00
_cell.angle_beta   90.00
_cell.angle_gamma   90.00
#
_symmetry.space_group_name_H-M   'P 1'
#
loop_
_entity.id
_entity.type
_entity.pdbx_description
1 polymer ?
#
loop_
_entity_poly.entity_id
_entity_poly.type
_entity_poly.pdbx_seq_one_letter_code
_entity_poly.pdbx_strand_id
1 'polypeptide(L)'
;MQKHRSAALVLTIVGALLCALAIGGIVGYRFYLLRPWLFHPLLFAAIGGVALGLACVLGLRKPLIRWGGAAVCVLGAASVAFAGWLATAFQSDLTVESRQASPGASLELVVLSGSATLAPDPVWELRVRTHQGLLSREYDLGCVNGDLLSLNTIGWSGPTSIRAVLSSGVVDIAVDGDGRPDRTVDGGC
;
A
#
# COMPACT_ATOMS: atom_id res chain seq x y z
N MET A 1 14.31 32.99 -24.62
CA MET A 1 12.96 32.78 -24.04
C MET A 1 12.24 31.52 -24.53
N GLN A 2 12.39 31.11 -25.80
CA GLN A 2 11.67 29.95 -26.37
C GLN A 2 12.08 28.60 -25.75
N LYS A 3 13.39 28.38 -25.51
CA LYS A 3 13.92 27.16 -24.85
C LYS A 3 13.33 26.90 -23.46
N HIS A 4 13.14 27.93 -22.63
CA HIS A 4 12.56 27.78 -21.29
C HIS A 4 11.08 27.38 -21.31
N ARG A 5 10.32 27.82 -22.32
CA ARG A 5 8.91 27.45 -22.48
C ARG A 5 8.75 25.99 -22.92
N SER A 6 9.58 25.54 -23.85
CA SER A 6 9.61 24.13 -24.27
C SER A 6 10.01 23.22 -23.10
N ALA A 7 11.01 23.61 -22.31
CA ALA A 7 11.41 22.85 -21.13
C ALA A 7 10.29 22.78 -20.07
N ALA A 8 9.61 23.90 -19.79
CA ALA A 8 8.48 23.92 -18.86
C ALA A 8 7.33 23.02 -19.32
N LEU A 9 7.02 23.00 -20.63
CA LEU A 9 5.97 22.15 -21.19
C LEU A 9 6.32 20.66 -21.08
N VAL A 10 7.55 20.27 -21.41
CA VAL A 10 8.02 18.88 -21.27
C VAL A 10 7.96 18.45 -19.81
N LEU A 11 8.46 19.27 -18.88
CA LEU A 11 8.41 18.97 -17.45
C LEU A 11 6.98 18.86 -16.92
N THR A 12 6.04 19.64 -17.45
CA THR A 12 4.62 19.53 -17.08
C THR A 12 4.03 18.21 -17.52
N ILE A 13 4.28 17.80 -18.78
CA ILE A 13 3.79 16.53 -19.32
C ILE A 13 4.38 15.36 -18.55
N VAL A 14 5.71 15.36 -18.35
CA VAL A 14 6.40 14.30 -17.59
C VAL A 14 5.88 14.26 -16.15
N GLY A 15 5.79 15.41 -15.48
CA GLY A 15 5.29 15.49 -14.11
C GLY A 15 3.87 14.94 -13.98
N ALA A 16 2.97 15.33 -14.88
CA ALA A 16 1.59 14.84 -14.89
C ALA A 16 1.50 13.33 -15.14
N LEU A 17 2.30 12.79 -16.07
CA LEU A 17 2.35 11.35 -16.34
C LEU A 17 2.85 10.57 -15.13
N LEU A 18 3.87 11.06 -14.43
CA LEU A 18 4.38 10.41 -13.22
C LEU A 18 3.34 10.44 -12.09
N CYS A 19 2.63 11.56 -11.91
CA CYS A 19 1.52 11.61 -10.95
C CYS A 19 0.38 10.65 -11.33
N ALA A 20 0.05 10.51 -12.61
CA ALA A 20 -0.95 9.56 -13.07
C ALA A 20 -0.53 8.10 -12.82
N LEU A 21 0.75 7.78 -13.05
CA LEU A 21 1.33 6.47 -12.71
C LEU A 21 1.30 6.20 -11.21
N ALA A 22 1.55 7.20 -10.37
CA ALA A 22 1.43 7.06 -8.92
C ALA A 22 0.00 6.70 -8.49
N ILE A 23 -1.00 7.39 -9.04
CA ILE A 23 -2.42 7.09 -8.79
C ILE A 23 -2.77 5.68 -9.28
N GLY A 24 -2.34 5.32 -10.50
CA GLY A 24 -2.53 3.98 -11.06
C GLY A 24 -1.89 2.89 -10.20
N GLY A 25 -0.69 3.14 -9.67
CA GLY A 25 0.02 2.24 -8.75
C GLY A 25 -0.74 2.04 -7.44
N ILE A 26 -1.29 3.10 -6.85
CA ILE A 26 -2.08 3.02 -5.61
C ILE A 26 -3.37 2.23 -5.85
N VAL A 27 -4.12 2.55 -6.92
CA VAL A 27 -5.36 1.84 -7.25
C VAL A 27 -5.11 0.38 -7.62
N GLY A 28 -3.98 0.11 -8.28
CA GLY A 28 -3.54 -1.21 -8.68
C GLY A 28 -2.87 -2.03 -7.57
N TYR A 29 -2.55 -1.43 -6.41
CA TYR A 29 -1.79 -2.09 -5.33
C TYR A 29 -2.42 -3.39 -4.82
N ARG A 30 -3.76 -3.49 -4.96
CA ARG A 30 -4.55 -4.70 -4.67
C ARG A 30 -4.12 -5.92 -5.47
N PHE A 31 -3.57 -5.74 -6.66
CA PHE A 31 -3.11 -6.83 -7.53
C PHE A 31 -1.68 -7.21 -7.14
N TYR A 32 -1.54 -8.11 -6.17
CA TYR A 32 -0.24 -8.35 -5.54
C TYR A 32 0.81 -8.89 -6.50
N LEU A 33 0.42 -9.67 -7.52
CA LEU A 33 1.34 -10.16 -8.56
C LEU A 33 1.83 -9.04 -9.47
N LEU A 34 1.03 -7.99 -9.64
CA LEU A 34 1.43 -6.80 -10.36
C LEU A 34 2.19 -5.83 -9.47
N ARG A 35 2.18 -5.95 -8.13
CA ARG A 35 2.85 -5.02 -7.20
C ARG A 35 4.36 -4.79 -7.51
N PRO A 36 5.15 -5.81 -7.89
CA PRO A 36 6.55 -5.59 -8.30
C PRO A 36 6.67 -4.75 -9.60
N TRP A 37 5.65 -4.82 -10.46
CA TRP A 37 5.60 -4.18 -11.79
C TRP A 37 4.85 -2.84 -11.78
N LEU A 38 3.88 -2.67 -10.87
CA LEU A 38 3.22 -1.45 -10.46
C LEU A 38 4.16 -0.69 -9.51
N PHE A 39 5.34 -0.38 -10.04
CA PHE A 39 5.95 0.93 -10.00
C PHE A 39 5.73 1.73 -8.70
N HIS A 40 6.78 1.76 -7.85
CA HIS A 40 6.94 2.56 -6.62
C HIS A 40 6.15 3.88 -6.60
N PRO A 41 4.87 3.87 -6.18
CA PRO A 41 3.96 4.99 -6.45
C PRO A 41 4.42 6.27 -5.75
N LEU A 42 5.05 6.12 -4.58
CA LEU A 42 5.60 7.23 -3.80
C LEU A 42 6.81 7.88 -4.50
N LEU A 43 7.63 7.08 -5.18
CA LEU A 43 8.76 7.58 -5.99
C LEU A 43 8.23 8.39 -7.18
N PHE A 44 7.21 7.88 -7.88
CA PHE A 44 6.60 8.58 -9.01
C PHE A 44 5.93 9.88 -8.60
N ALA A 45 5.21 9.89 -7.48
CA ALA A 45 4.62 11.10 -6.94
C ALA A 45 5.67 12.14 -6.52
N ALA A 46 6.77 11.71 -5.86
CA ALA A 46 7.85 12.61 -5.47
C ALA A 46 8.56 13.24 -6.68
N ILE A 47 8.98 12.43 -7.66
CA ILE A 47 9.65 12.91 -8.87
C ILE A 47 8.70 13.77 -9.71
N GLY A 48 7.44 13.35 -9.84
CA GLY A 48 6.41 14.11 -10.56
C GLY A 48 6.17 15.50 -9.96
N GLY A 49 6.07 15.58 -8.62
CA GLY A 49 5.93 16.85 -7.91
C GLY A 49 7.14 17.77 -8.09
N VAL A 50 8.36 17.25 -8.03
CA VAL A 50 9.58 18.04 -8.31
C VAL A 50 9.59 18.55 -9.75
N ALA A 51 9.24 17.71 -10.73
CA ALA A 51 9.16 18.12 -12.13
C ALA A 51 8.13 19.24 -12.36
N LEU A 52 6.96 19.15 -11.73
CA LEU A 52 5.93 20.20 -11.77
C LEU A 52 6.40 21.49 -11.09
N GLY A 53 7.10 21.40 -9.95
CA GLY A 53 7.69 22.56 -9.30
C GLY A 53 8.70 23.30 -10.19
N LEU A 54 9.57 22.56 -10.87
CA LEU A 54 10.51 23.12 -11.85
C LEU A 54 9.77 23.73 -13.06
N ALA A 55 8.70 23.10 -13.53
CA ALA A 55 7.86 23.65 -14.59
C ALA A 55 7.23 24.99 -14.19
N CYS A 56 6.76 25.13 -12.94
CA CYS A 56 6.26 26.40 -12.41
C CYS A 56 7.34 27.49 -12.46
N VAL A 57 8.55 27.20 -11.98
CA VAL A 57 9.68 28.16 -11.97
C VAL A 57 10.08 28.63 -13.38
N LEU A 58 10.04 27.72 -14.36
CA LEU A 58 10.48 28.01 -15.74
C LEU A 58 9.38 28.59 -16.64
N GLY A 59 8.11 28.24 -16.38
CA GLY A 59 6.98 28.55 -17.25
C GLY A 59 6.18 29.78 -16.84
N LEU A 60 6.12 30.10 -15.55
CA LEU A 60 5.25 31.17 -15.03
C LEU A 60 5.96 32.52 -14.98
N ARG A 61 5.27 33.55 -15.50
CA ARG A 61 5.80 34.92 -15.58
C ARG A 61 5.62 35.71 -14.27
N LYS A 62 4.55 35.46 -13.51
CA LYS A 62 4.26 36.19 -12.27
C LYS A 62 5.03 35.58 -11.10
N PRO A 63 5.89 36.34 -10.38
CA PRO A 63 6.78 35.78 -9.37
C PRO A 63 6.03 35.13 -8.20
N LEU A 64 4.90 35.72 -7.78
CA LEU A 64 4.06 35.17 -6.72
C LEU A 64 3.47 33.80 -7.07
N ILE A 65 2.89 33.66 -8.26
CA ILE A 65 2.31 32.38 -8.73
C ILE A 65 3.42 31.36 -9.00
N ARG A 66 4.55 31.82 -9.53
CA ARG A 66 5.73 31.00 -9.82
C ARG A 66 6.26 30.31 -8.56
N TRP A 67 6.53 31.09 -7.53
CA TRP A 67 7.07 30.58 -6.27
C TRP A 67 6.01 29.88 -5.44
N GLY A 68 4.76 30.35 -5.45
CA GLY A 68 3.66 29.66 -4.79
C GLY A 68 3.41 28.26 -5.35
N GLY A 69 3.31 28.13 -6.68
CA GLY A 69 3.15 26.83 -7.34
C GLY A 69 4.35 25.90 -7.11
N ALA A 70 5.57 26.43 -7.22
CA ALA A 70 6.77 25.66 -6.94
C ALA A 70 6.83 25.16 -5.48
N ALA A 71 6.49 26.03 -4.51
CA ALA A 71 6.46 25.66 -3.10
C ALA A 71 5.44 24.56 -2.83
N VAL A 72 4.21 24.68 -3.36
CA VAL A 72 3.17 23.64 -3.19
C VAL A 72 3.62 22.31 -3.77
N CYS A 73 4.16 22.29 -4.99
CA CYS A 73 4.60 21.05 -5.64
C CYS A 73 5.79 20.40 -4.91
N VAL A 74 6.77 21.19 -4.47
CA VAL A 74 7.94 20.68 -3.75
C VAL A 74 7.58 20.21 -2.35
N LEU A 75 6.74 20.95 -1.61
CA LEU A 75 6.26 20.53 -0.30
C LEU A 75 5.43 19.24 -0.42
N GLY A 76 4.54 19.15 -1.41
CA GLY A 76 3.79 17.92 -1.67
C GLY A 76 4.70 16.73 -1.98
N ALA A 77 5.71 16.91 -2.84
CA ALA A 77 6.70 15.87 -3.13
C ALA A 77 7.49 15.45 -1.88
N ALA A 78 7.91 16.42 -1.06
CA ALA A 78 8.63 16.15 0.19
C ALA A 78 7.75 15.40 1.20
N SER A 79 6.48 15.77 1.35
CA SER A 79 5.53 15.07 2.21
C SER A 79 5.32 13.61 1.77
N VAL A 80 5.20 13.36 0.47
CA VAL A 80 5.04 11.99 -0.06
C VAL A 80 6.32 11.18 0.12
N ALA A 81 7.49 11.76 -0.15
CA ALA A 81 8.77 11.11 0.07
C ALA A 81 8.99 10.78 1.55
N PHE A 82 8.65 11.72 2.44
CA PHE A 82 8.73 11.51 3.88
C PHE A 82 7.78 10.41 4.35
N ALA A 83 6.52 10.40 3.88
CA ALA A 83 5.56 9.34 4.19
C ALA A 83 6.04 7.97 3.69
N GLY A 84 6.63 7.91 2.50
CA GLY A 84 7.19 6.66 1.98
C GLY A 84 8.41 6.16 2.73
N TRP A 85 9.32 7.07 3.08
CA TRP A 85 10.44 6.75 3.96
C TRP A 85 9.95 6.25 5.32
N LEU A 86 9.01 6.95 5.94
CA LEU A 86 8.41 6.58 7.23
C LEU A 86 7.79 5.19 7.14
N ALA A 87 6.98 4.93 6.11
CA ALA A 87 6.38 3.63 5.88
C ALA A 87 7.45 2.53 5.77
N THR A 88 8.52 2.75 5.00
CA THR A 88 9.62 1.78 4.84
C THR A 88 10.46 1.57 6.10
N ALA A 89 10.68 2.64 6.88
CA ALA A 89 11.50 2.61 8.09
C ALA A 89 10.82 1.84 9.23
N PHE A 90 9.48 1.77 9.20
CA PHE A 90 8.66 1.05 10.18
C PHE A 90 7.98 -0.19 9.59
N GLN A 91 8.44 -0.72 8.45
CA GLN A 91 7.98 -2.03 8.01
C GLN A 91 8.53 -3.12 8.93
N SER A 92 7.66 -3.98 9.43
CA SER A 92 8.07 -5.23 10.07
C SER A 92 8.56 -6.22 9.01
N ASP A 93 9.67 -6.88 9.30
CA ASP A 93 10.14 -8.03 8.53
C ASP A 93 9.22 -9.22 8.80
N LEU A 94 8.18 -9.32 7.99
CA LEU A 94 7.17 -10.36 8.06
C LEU A 94 7.56 -11.51 7.15
N THR A 95 7.67 -12.70 7.73
CA THR A 95 7.91 -13.95 7.01
C THR A 95 6.61 -14.74 6.89
N VAL A 96 6.46 -15.49 5.80
CA VAL A 96 5.27 -16.33 5.64
C VAL A 96 5.41 -17.53 6.56
N GLU A 97 4.53 -17.59 7.56
CA GLU A 97 4.47 -18.71 8.51
C GLU A 97 3.60 -19.85 7.96
N SER A 98 2.46 -19.50 7.38
CA SER A 98 1.50 -20.49 6.88
C SER A 98 0.74 -20.01 5.66
N ARG A 99 0.39 -20.97 4.80
CA ARG A 99 -0.51 -20.79 3.65
C ARG A 99 -1.56 -21.88 3.66
N GLN A 100 -2.83 -21.49 3.62
CA GLN A 100 -3.95 -22.41 3.71
C GLN A 100 -4.93 -22.14 2.56
N ALA A 101 -5.10 -23.13 1.68
CA ALA A 101 -6.13 -23.05 0.65
C ALA A 101 -7.53 -23.18 1.29
N SER A 102 -8.47 -22.37 0.81
CA SER A 102 -9.88 -22.52 1.11
C SER A 102 -10.42 -23.87 0.60
N PRO A 103 -11.49 -24.40 1.19
CA PRO A 103 -12.25 -25.50 0.61
C PRO A 103 -12.69 -25.14 -0.83
N GLY A 104 -12.19 -25.87 -1.83
CA GLY A 104 -12.42 -25.57 -3.26
C GLY A 104 -11.29 -24.77 -3.93
N ALA A 105 -10.27 -24.36 -3.19
CA ALA A 105 -9.02 -23.76 -3.67
C ALA A 105 -9.16 -22.47 -4.51
N SER A 106 -10.25 -21.71 -4.31
CA SER A 106 -10.44 -20.41 -4.97
C SER A 106 -9.73 -19.25 -4.26
N LEU A 107 -9.55 -19.40 -2.95
CA LEU A 107 -8.92 -18.42 -2.05
C LEU A 107 -7.77 -19.08 -1.27
N GLU A 108 -6.79 -18.28 -0.86
CA GLU A 108 -5.66 -18.66 -0.02
C GLU A 108 -5.58 -17.71 1.18
N LEU A 109 -5.57 -18.27 2.39
CA LEU A 109 -5.23 -17.55 3.61
C LEU A 109 -3.73 -17.61 3.81
N VAL A 110 -3.10 -16.45 4.00
CA VAL A 110 -1.67 -16.30 4.25
C VAL A 110 -1.50 -15.67 5.62
N VAL A 111 -0.81 -16.39 6.50
CA VAL A 111 -0.42 -15.91 7.82
C VAL A 111 1.05 -15.52 7.75
N LEU A 112 1.32 -14.24 7.98
CA LEU A 112 2.67 -13.73 8.11
C LEU A 112 2.97 -13.50 9.58
N SER A 113 4.19 -13.79 10.01
CA SER A 113 4.66 -13.45 11.34
C SER A 113 6.03 -12.81 11.31
N GLY A 114 6.26 -11.95 12.29
CA GLY A 114 7.51 -11.25 12.49
C GLY A 114 7.51 -10.58 13.86
N SER A 115 8.37 -9.60 14.04
CA SER A 115 8.40 -8.76 15.23
C SER A 115 8.09 -7.31 14.85
N ALA A 116 7.54 -6.55 15.79
CA ALA A 116 7.44 -5.10 15.60
C ALA A 116 8.85 -4.47 15.49
N THR A 117 8.97 -3.39 14.71
CA THR A 117 10.28 -2.74 14.50
C THR A 117 10.79 -2.03 15.75
N LEU A 118 9.86 -1.54 16.59
CA LEU A 118 10.16 -0.75 17.80
C LEU A 118 10.14 -1.56 19.10
N ALA A 119 9.66 -2.81 19.06
CA ALA A 119 9.63 -3.72 20.19
C ALA A 119 9.68 -5.18 19.69
N PRO A 120 10.41 -6.09 20.36
CA PRO A 120 10.67 -7.44 19.84
C PRO A 120 9.44 -8.37 19.88
N ASP A 121 8.26 -7.85 20.15
CA ASP A 121 7.06 -8.62 20.40
C ASP A 121 6.50 -9.20 19.09
N PRO A 122 5.95 -10.44 19.15
CA PRO A 122 5.49 -11.12 17.96
C PRO A 122 4.26 -10.43 17.40
N VAL A 123 4.27 -10.19 16.09
CA VAL A 123 3.15 -9.65 15.33
C VAL A 123 2.76 -10.65 14.25
N TRP A 124 1.46 -10.90 14.13
CA TRP A 124 0.89 -11.67 13.03
C TRP A 124 0.09 -10.75 12.11
N GLU A 125 0.32 -10.86 10.82
CA GLU A 125 -0.49 -10.20 9.79
C GLU A 125 -1.23 -11.25 8.99
N LEU A 126 -2.54 -11.05 8.83
CA LEU A 126 -3.45 -12.02 8.24
C LEU A 126 -3.89 -11.50 6.88
N ARG A 127 -3.69 -12.26 5.82
CA ARG A 127 -4.06 -11.83 4.47
C ARG A 127 -4.83 -12.89 3.72
N VAL A 128 -5.71 -12.48 2.82
CA VAL A 128 -6.38 -13.36 1.87
C VAL A 128 -5.97 -13.01 0.46
N ARG A 129 -5.71 -14.06 -0.33
CA ARG A 129 -5.38 -13.97 -1.75
C ARG A 129 -6.41 -14.71 -2.59
N THR A 130 -6.71 -14.16 -3.76
CA THR A 130 -7.48 -14.87 -4.79
C THR A 130 -6.56 -15.55 -5.81
N HIS A 131 -7.03 -16.65 -6.41
CA HIS A 131 -6.33 -17.33 -7.51
C HIS A 131 -6.96 -17.00 -8.88
N GLN A 132 -6.66 -15.81 -9.40
CA GLN A 132 -7.18 -15.31 -10.69
C GLN A 132 -6.06 -14.86 -11.65
N GLY A 133 -4.89 -15.50 -11.59
CA GLY A 133 -3.75 -15.14 -12.44
C GLY A 133 -3.31 -13.69 -12.20
N LEU A 134 -3.08 -12.90 -13.24
CA LEU A 134 -2.67 -11.48 -13.10
C LEU A 134 -3.68 -10.60 -12.36
N LEU A 135 -4.94 -11.03 -12.26
CA LEU A 135 -5.99 -10.33 -11.52
C LEU A 135 -6.11 -10.81 -10.07
N SER A 136 -5.22 -11.71 -9.63
CA SER A 136 -5.13 -12.13 -8.24
C SER A 136 -4.98 -10.94 -7.31
N ARG A 137 -5.91 -10.83 -6.37
CA ARG A 137 -6.00 -9.74 -5.39
C ARG A 137 -5.49 -10.22 -4.04
N GLU A 138 -4.93 -9.31 -3.26
CA GLU A 138 -4.59 -9.52 -1.86
C GLU A 138 -5.37 -8.51 -1.01
N TYR A 139 -6.05 -9.00 0.02
CA TYR A 139 -6.74 -8.21 1.02
C TYR A 139 -6.15 -8.49 2.39
N ASP A 140 -6.02 -7.43 3.18
CA ASP A 140 -5.65 -7.53 4.58
C ASP A 140 -6.89 -7.95 5.38
N LEU A 141 -6.74 -8.98 6.20
CA LEU A 141 -7.72 -9.40 7.20
C LEU A 141 -7.46 -8.74 8.55
N GLY A 142 -6.35 -8.04 8.70
CA GLY A 142 -5.92 -7.35 9.89
C GLY A 142 -4.70 -7.99 10.54
N CYS A 143 -4.38 -7.53 11.73
CA CYS A 143 -3.15 -7.90 12.42
C CYS A 143 -3.39 -8.17 13.90
N VAL A 144 -2.47 -8.90 14.53
CA VAL A 144 -2.51 -9.25 15.94
C VAL A 144 -1.15 -8.96 16.55
N ASN A 145 -1.12 -8.11 17.58
CA ASN A 145 0.06 -7.83 18.37
C ASN A 145 0.06 -8.71 19.63
N GLY A 146 1.09 -9.53 19.79
CA GLY A 146 1.27 -10.47 20.90
C GLY A 146 1.29 -9.84 22.29
N ASP A 147 1.60 -8.54 22.41
CA ASP A 147 1.53 -7.82 23.69
C ASP A 147 0.10 -7.60 24.19
N LEU A 148 -0.84 -7.48 23.25
CA LEU A 148 -2.22 -7.12 23.53
C LEU A 148 -3.14 -8.34 23.42
N LEU A 149 -2.95 -9.16 22.39
CA LEU A 149 -3.77 -10.33 22.10
C LEU A 149 -2.92 -11.50 21.61
N SER A 150 -3.28 -12.71 22.01
CA SER A 150 -2.65 -13.93 21.50
C SER A 150 -3.49 -14.53 20.38
N LEU A 151 -2.89 -14.78 19.21
CA LEU A 151 -3.49 -15.54 18.14
C LEU A 151 -3.33 -17.04 18.42
N ASN A 152 -4.39 -17.70 18.88
CA ASN A 152 -4.34 -19.12 19.23
C ASN A 152 -4.48 -20.01 17.99
N THR A 153 -5.41 -19.67 17.10
CA THR A 153 -5.68 -20.46 15.88
C THR A 153 -6.32 -19.58 14.83
N ILE A 154 -5.97 -19.80 13.56
CA ILE A 154 -6.70 -19.24 12.43
C ILE A 154 -6.77 -20.24 11.28
N GLY A 155 -7.93 -20.31 10.64
CA GLY A 155 -8.11 -21.13 9.45
C GLY A 155 -9.50 -21.01 8.83
N TRP A 156 -9.70 -21.71 7.73
CA TRP A 156 -10.99 -21.76 7.05
C TRP A 156 -12.00 -22.58 7.85
N SER A 157 -13.15 -21.97 8.14
CA SER A 157 -14.33 -22.65 8.70
C SER A 157 -15.33 -23.07 7.61
N GLY A 158 -15.19 -22.52 6.40
CA GLY A 158 -15.94 -22.88 5.19
C GLY A 158 -15.24 -22.38 3.92
N PRO A 159 -15.83 -22.57 2.72
CA PRO A 159 -15.24 -22.13 1.44
C PRO A 159 -14.90 -20.63 1.37
N THR A 160 -15.67 -19.82 2.08
CA THR A 160 -15.61 -18.35 2.08
C THR A 160 -15.63 -17.77 3.49
N SER A 161 -15.33 -18.59 4.50
CA SER A 161 -15.43 -18.21 5.91
C SER A 161 -14.15 -18.59 6.64
N ILE A 162 -13.58 -17.63 7.37
CA ILE A 162 -12.37 -17.79 8.15
C ILE A 162 -12.75 -17.60 9.61
N ARG A 163 -12.16 -18.43 10.48
CA ARG A 163 -12.31 -18.33 11.92
C ARG A 163 -10.96 -18.02 12.55
N ALA A 164 -10.87 -16.91 13.25
CA ALA A 164 -9.74 -16.55 14.09
C ALA A 164 -10.12 -16.70 15.57
N VAL A 165 -9.31 -17.45 16.31
CA VAL A 165 -9.45 -17.65 17.76
C VAL A 165 -8.36 -16.84 18.44
N LEU A 166 -8.78 -15.78 19.13
CA LEU A 166 -7.93 -14.88 19.89
C LEU A 166 -8.09 -15.16 21.40
N SER A 167 -7.17 -14.64 22.21
CA SER A 167 -7.33 -14.66 23.67
C SER A 167 -8.59 -13.92 24.16
N SER A 168 -9.07 -12.93 23.41
CA SER A 168 -10.28 -12.15 23.72
C SER A 168 -11.59 -12.79 23.24
N GLY A 169 -11.53 -13.79 22.36
CA GLY A 169 -12.73 -14.42 21.80
C GLY A 169 -12.53 -14.96 20.38
N VAL A 170 -13.63 -15.31 19.73
CA VAL A 170 -13.64 -15.86 18.38
C VAL A 170 -14.19 -14.82 17.40
N VAL A 171 -13.49 -14.63 16.29
CA VAL A 171 -13.89 -13.75 15.19
C VAL A 171 -14.11 -14.60 13.94
N ASP A 172 -15.36 -14.66 13.49
CA ASP A 172 -15.72 -15.25 12.19
C ASP A 172 -15.76 -14.14 11.13
N ILE A 173 -15.02 -14.36 10.05
CA ILE A 173 -14.81 -13.41 8.94
C ILE A 173 -15.38 -14.05 7.67
N ALA A 174 -16.32 -13.37 7.04
CA ALA A 174 -16.84 -13.77 5.74
C ALA A 174 -16.04 -13.07 4.63
N VAL A 175 -15.72 -13.80 3.58
CA VAL A 175 -14.94 -13.31 2.44
C VAL A 175 -15.77 -13.47 1.17
N ASP A 176 -15.87 -12.43 0.35
CA ASP A 176 -16.57 -12.53 -0.93
C ASP A 176 -15.74 -13.26 -2.01
N GLY A 177 -16.34 -13.48 -3.18
CA GLY A 177 -15.67 -14.16 -4.30
C GLY A 177 -14.47 -13.40 -4.89
N ASP A 178 -14.34 -12.11 -4.58
CA ASP A 178 -13.21 -11.26 -4.96
C ASP A 178 -12.11 -11.23 -3.87
N GLY A 179 -12.30 -11.96 -2.76
CA GLY A 179 -11.36 -12.04 -1.65
C GLY A 179 -11.52 -10.92 -0.61
N ARG A 180 -12.56 -10.08 -0.72
CA ARG A 180 -12.77 -8.97 0.20
C ARG A 180 -13.45 -9.46 1.49
N PRO A 181 -12.90 -9.14 2.67
CA PRO A 181 -13.54 -9.51 3.93
C PRO A 181 -14.71 -8.56 4.29
N ASP A 182 -15.69 -9.08 5.02
CA ASP A 182 -16.79 -8.31 5.61
C ASP A 182 -16.35 -7.48 6.83
N ARG A 183 -15.33 -7.98 7.54
CA ARG A 183 -14.71 -7.37 8.72
C ARG A 183 -13.24 -7.78 8.84
N THR A 184 -12.48 -7.02 9.63
CA THR A 184 -11.07 -7.32 9.91
C THR A 184 -10.88 -7.64 11.40
N VAL A 185 -9.76 -8.30 11.70
CA VAL A 185 -9.24 -8.49 13.05
C VAL A 185 -8.41 -7.26 13.41
N ASP A 186 -8.78 -6.58 14.48
CA ASP A 186 -7.95 -5.52 15.07
C ASP A 186 -7.40 -6.05 16.40
N GLY A 187 -6.12 -6.40 16.38
CA GLY A 187 -5.38 -6.87 17.54
C GLY A 187 -4.30 -5.90 18.00
N GLY A 188 -4.44 -4.60 17.73
CA GLY A 188 -3.56 -3.56 18.29
C GLY A 188 -2.33 -3.26 17.44
N CYS A 189 -2.52 -3.28 16.13
CA CYS A 189 -1.67 -2.70 15.11
C CYS A 189 -2.61 -2.06 14.06
#